data_AF-A0A2E5XB42-F1
#
_entry.id   AF-A0A2E5XB42-F1
#
_cell.length_a   1.000
_cell.length_b   1.000
_cell.length_c   1.000
_cell.angle_alpha   90.00
_cell.angle_beta   90.00
_cell.angle_gamma   90.00
#
_symmetry.space_group_name_H-M   'P 1'
#
loop_
_entity.id
_entity.type
_entity.pdbx_description
1 polymer ?
#
loop_
_entity_poly.entity_id
_entity_poly.type
_entity_poly.pdbx_seq_one_letter_code
_entity_poly.pdbx_strand_id
1 'polypeptide(L)'
;MVKQSLEQSLQQKLSPQQIQLMKLIELSTLELEQKVKDEIETNPALDNDTLSSETIENNDVSNFDESDIKSENERDFDIDQYISDDEIPSYKLYTNNSSDEDKNESIPIVGGHTHFDMLKEQLSEVKLDEKEKIIAEYIIGCIDEDGYIRRSTDEIIDDLVFKENLICDNKEIQHILSIVQKFDPPGIGAHDLQECLLLQLNRKEQTEDIIFASNIIKNSFKQFVNKHYQKICDKFQINSDRLKKSILEIEKLNPKPASNTNQTKYTEQIIPDFTISIHDDKIDFSLNSRNAPSLNISKDYANMLNLYKETGGEVNKETKQAILFVKQKIDTARWFINAIQKRQQTLISTMTSIINLQKKYFLSGDEKDISPMILKDVADQINMDISTISRVVNSKYVETPYGIKSLRYYFSESMSKVDGESVSVKQIKSIIKDKISQEASNLPLNDQALVDYLNNQGYQIARRTVAKYREQMNIPVARLRKKL
;
A
#
# COMPACT_ATOMS: atom_id res chain seq x y z
N MET A 1 -10.10 -53.74 -33.36
CA MET A 1 -10.75 -52.53 -33.90
C MET A 1 -10.52 -51.40 -32.91
N VAL A 2 -9.70 -50.42 -33.26
CA VAL A 2 -9.43 -49.24 -32.42
C VAL A 2 -10.58 -48.27 -32.62
N LYS A 3 -11.37 -48.00 -31.58
CA LYS A 3 -12.41 -46.96 -31.60
C LYS A 3 -11.72 -45.60 -31.67
N GLN A 4 -11.75 -44.98 -32.84
CA GLN A 4 -11.42 -43.56 -32.99
C GLN A 4 -12.67 -42.75 -32.62
N SER A 5 -12.60 -42.01 -31.51
CA SER A 5 -13.58 -41.00 -31.15
C SER A 5 -13.05 -39.63 -31.56
N LEU A 6 -13.85 -38.90 -32.35
CA LEU A 6 -13.55 -37.52 -32.75
C LEU A 6 -14.21 -36.58 -31.73
N GLU A 7 -13.42 -35.92 -30.89
CA GLU A 7 -13.90 -34.84 -30.03
C GLU A 7 -13.70 -33.49 -30.73
N GLN A 8 -14.81 -32.82 -31.06
CA GLN A 8 -14.78 -31.42 -31.48
C GLN A 8 -14.83 -30.53 -30.23
N SER A 9 -13.73 -29.83 -29.93
CA SER A 9 -13.72 -28.74 -28.96
C SER A 9 -13.79 -27.39 -29.71
N LEU A 10 -14.83 -26.61 -29.42
CA LEU A 10 -14.99 -25.27 -29.96
C LEU A 10 -14.16 -24.29 -29.10
N GLN A 11 -12.91 -24.04 -29.50
CA GLN A 11 -12.10 -22.99 -28.85
C GLN A 11 -12.45 -21.63 -29.47
N GLN A 12 -13.22 -20.81 -28.75
CA GLN A 12 -13.36 -19.39 -29.09
C GLN A 12 -12.02 -18.68 -28.81
N LYS A 13 -11.28 -18.32 -29.86
CA LYS A 13 -10.10 -17.45 -29.74
C LYS A 13 -10.60 -16.02 -29.58
N LEU A 14 -10.31 -15.37 -28.44
CA LEU A 14 -10.58 -13.94 -28.26
C LEU A 14 -9.87 -13.13 -29.34
N SER A 15 -10.50 -12.04 -29.79
CA SER A 15 -9.84 -11.12 -30.71
C SER A 15 -8.69 -10.39 -30.00
N PRO A 16 -7.60 -10.02 -30.71
CA PRO A 16 -6.50 -9.27 -30.10
C PRO A 16 -6.94 -7.99 -29.39
N GLN A 17 -7.96 -7.32 -29.93
CA GLN A 17 -8.58 -6.13 -29.33
C GLN A 17 -9.28 -6.45 -27.99
N GLN A 18 -9.96 -7.60 -27.87
CA GLN A 18 -10.57 -8.00 -26.60
C GLN A 18 -9.52 -8.32 -25.53
N ILE A 19 -8.40 -8.93 -25.93
CA ILE A 19 -7.28 -9.20 -25.02
C ILE A 19 -6.68 -7.88 -24.51
N GLN A 20 -6.52 -6.90 -25.38
CA GLN A 20 -5.97 -5.59 -25.01
C GLN A 20 -6.94 -4.83 -24.08
N LEU A 21 -8.25 -4.92 -24.31
CA LEU A 21 -9.26 -4.38 -23.39
C LEU A 21 -9.20 -5.06 -22.01
N MET A 22 -9.07 -6.39 -21.97
CA MET A 22 -8.97 -7.14 -20.71
C MET A 22 -7.72 -6.79 -19.92
N LYS A 23 -6.60 -6.54 -20.60
CA LYS A 23 -5.38 -6.02 -19.96
C LYS A 23 -5.64 -4.61 -19.40
N LEU A 24 -6.30 -3.75 -20.17
CA LEU A 24 -6.58 -2.39 -19.76
C LEU A 24 -7.47 -2.32 -18.51
N ILE A 25 -8.43 -3.23 -18.34
CA ILE A 25 -9.29 -3.30 -17.13
C ILE A 25 -8.49 -3.66 -15.86
N GLU A 26 -7.41 -4.43 -15.99
CA GLU A 26 -6.61 -4.93 -14.87
C GLU A 26 -5.70 -3.86 -14.25
N LEU A 27 -5.18 -2.95 -15.08
CA LEU A 27 -4.18 -1.94 -14.69
C LEU A 27 -4.66 -1.06 -13.53
N SER A 28 -3.75 -0.72 -12.61
CA SER A 28 -3.99 0.28 -11.55
C SER A 28 -4.20 1.70 -12.12
N THR A 29 -4.55 2.67 -11.28
CA THR A 29 -4.60 4.10 -11.63
C THR A 29 -3.28 4.59 -12.19
N LEU A 30 -2.19 4.33 -11.46
CA LEU A 30 -0.85 4.76 -11.82
C LEU A 30 -0.36 4.11 -13.13
N GLU A 31 -0.61 2.80 -13.28
CA GLU A 31 -0.28 2.08 -14.51
C GLU A 31 -1.10 2.55 -15.70
N LEU A 32 -2.38 2.91 -15.49
CA LEU A 32 -3.21 3.50 -16.54
C LEU A 32 -2.65 4.86 -16.97
N GLU A 33 -2.27 5.70 -16.02
CA GLU A 33 -1.71 7.03 -16.29
C GLU A 33 -0.41 6.93 -17.11
N GLN A 34 0.51 6.05 -16.69
CA GLN A 34 1.71 5.74 -17.47
C GLN A 34 1.36 5.23 -18.86
N LYS A 35 0.40 4.31 -18.96
CA LYS A 35 0.00 3.74 -20.25
C LYS A 35 -0.65 4.78 -21.18
N VAL A 36 -1.44 5.70 -20.64
CA VAL A 36 -2.04 6.81 -21.40
C VAL A 36 -0.94 7.74 -21.90
N LYS A 37 0.06 8.06 -21.07
CA LYS A 37 1.20 8.86 -21.47
C LYS A 37 1.99 8.21 -22.61
N ASP A 38 2.29 6.92 -22.50
CA ASP A 38 2.97 6.17 -23.57
C ASP A 38 2.15 6.16 -24.89
N GLU A 39 0.83 6.05 -24.80
CA GLU A 39 -0.05 6.06 -25.99
C GLU A 39 -0.15 7.46 -26.63
N ILE A 40 -0.10 8.53 -25.84
CA ILE A 40 -0.02 9.90 -26.35
C ILE A 40 1.32 10.13 -27.07
N GLU A 41 2.44 9.66 -26.51
CA GLU A 41 3.77 9.77 -27.14
C GLU A 41 3.86 9.00 -28.46
N THR A 42 3.20 7.83 -28.56
CA THR A 42 3.25 6.98 -29.75
C THR A 42 2.20 7.30 -30.80
N ASN A 43 1.10 7.95 -30.42
CA ASN A 43 -0.01 8.30 -31.31
C ASN A 43 -0.30 9.81 -31.31
N PRO A 44 0.20 10.55 -32.32
CA PRO A 44 0.01 11.99 -32.40
C PRO A 44 -1.45 12.41 -32.65
N ALA A 45 -2.34 11.48 -33.00
CA ALA A 45 -3.77 11.75 -33.18
C ALA A 45 -4.56 11.73 -31.86
N LEU A 46 -3.94 11.36 -30.73
CA LEU A 46 -4.55 11.31 -29.41
C LEU A 46 -4.14 12.55 -28.61
N ASP A 47 -5.12 13.27 -28.06
CA ASP A 47 -4.92 14.51 -27.31
C ASP A 47 -5.59 14.42 -25.94
N ASN A 48 -5.06 15.12 -24.94
CA ASN A 48 -5.55 15.09 -23.55
C ASN A 48 -6.02 16.49 -23.13
N ASP A 49 -7.32 16.65 -22.87
CA ASP A 49 -7.94 17.96 -22.58
C ASP A 49 -7.46 18.59 -21.26
N THR A 50 -6.77 17.84 -20.40
CA THR A 50 -6.22 18.39 -19.15
C THR A 50 -5.07 19.36 -19.38
N LEU A 51 -4.39 19.34 -20.55
CA LEU A 51 -3.39 20.36 -20.89
C LEU A 51 -3.99 21.61 -21.55
N SER A 52 -5.18 21.53 -22.14
CA SER A 52 -5.83 22.66 -22.82
C SER A 52 -6.68 23.52 -21.87
N SER A 53 -7.02 22.99 -20.68
CA SER A 53 -7.82 23.74 -19.69
C SER A 53 -6.99 24.76 -18.89
N GLU A 54 -5.66 24.63 -18.82
CA GLU A 54 -4.79 25.66 -18.21
C GLU A 54 -4.53 26.87 -19.13
N THR A 55 -4.97 26.82 -20.39
CA THR A 55 -4.80 27.93 -21.36
C THR A 55 -6.08 28.72 -21.63
N ILE A 56 -7.19 28.39 -20.96
CA ILE A 56 -8.48 29.11 -21.09
C ILE A 56 -9.05 29.44 -19.70
N GLU A 57 -8.26 30.08 -18.85
CA GLU A 57 -8.78 30.90 -17.74
C GLU A 57 -8.08 32.26 -17.79
N ASN A 58 -8.58 33.13 -18.66
CA ASN A 58 -8.50 34.59 -18.55
C ASN A 58 -9.50 35.20 -19.54
N ASN A 59 -10.78 34.93 -19.32
CA ASN A 59 -11.85 35.77 -19.85
C ASN A 59 -13.05 35.61 -18.92
N ASP A 60 -13.12 36.47 -17.90
CA ASP A 60 -14.40 36.96 -17.40
C ASP A 60 -14.29 38.39 -16.82
N VAL A 61 -14.63 39.34 -17.70
CA VAL A 61 -15.50 40.54 -17.55
C VAL A 61 -15.32 41.53 -16.38
N SER A 62 -14.99 42.78 -16.76
CA SER A 62 -15.74 43.96 -16.28
C SER A 62 -15.74 45.11 -17.31
N ASN A 63 -16.91 45.32 -17.93
CA ASN A 63 -17.43 46.46 -18.70
C ASN A 63 -16.58 47.74 -18.82
N PHE A 64 -16.36 48.21 -20.06
CA PHE A 64 -16.67 49.58 -20.49
C PHE A 64 -16.92 49.63 -22.01
N ASP A 65 -17.80 50.55 -22.40
CA ASP A 65 -18.63 50.59 -23.61
C ASP A 65 -17.95 50.62 -24.98
N GLU A 66 -18.74 50.15 -25.96
CA GLU A 66 -18.61 50.36 -27.40
C GLU A 66 -18.45 51.84 -27.78
N SER A 67 -17.27 52.20 -28.29
CA SER A 67 -17.16 53.19 -29.37
C SER A 67 -15.78 53.07 -30.03
N ASP A 68 -15.78 53.11 -31.36
CA ASP A 68 -14.62 53.32 -32.24
C ASP A 68 -13.80 52.08 -32.64
N ILE A 69 -14.44 51.20 -33.41
CA ILE A 69 -13.72 50.45 -34.46
C ILE A 69 -14.20 50.96 -35.81
N LYS A 70 -13.42 51.88 -36.40
CA LYS A 70 -13.27 52.04 -37.84
C LYS A 70 -12.02 52.83 -38.19
N SER A 71 -11.36 52.38 -39.26
CA SER A 71 -10.20 52.93 -39.98
C SER A 71 -8.88 52.86 -39.19
N GLU A 72 -7.85 52.13 -39.61
CA GLU A 72 -7.05 52.40 -40.81
C GLU A 72 -6.14 51.20 -41.14
N ASN A 73 -5.83 51.10 -42.43
CA ASN A 73 -5.04 50.06 -43.08
C ASN A 73 -3.54 50.17 -42.76
N GLU A 74 -2.84 49.06 -43.09
CA GLU A 74 -1.48 49.02 -43.67
C GLU A 74 -0.58 50.22 -43.35
N ARG A 75 0.34 50.04 -42.39
CA ARG A 75 1.59 50.79 -42.38
C ARG A 75 2.74 49.82 -42.24
N ASP A 76 3.68 49.98 -43.15
CA ASP A 76 4.95 49.27 -43.26
C ASP A 76 5.62 49.08 -41.91
N PHE A 77 6.11 47.86 -41.66
CA PHE A 77 7.02 47.57 -40.56
C PHE A 77 8.37 48.23 -40.85
N ASP A 78 8.58 49.43 -40.31
CA ASP A 78 9.84 50.14 -40.40
C ASP A 78 10.83 49.59 -39.36
N ILE A 79 11.79 48.80 -39.84
CA ILE A 79 12.82 48.10 -39.04
C ILE A 79 13.87 49.08 -38.44
N ASP A 80 13.89 50.33 -38.89
CA ASP A 80 14.83 51.36 -38.42
C ASP A 80 14.50 51.91 -37.01
N GLN A 81 13.34 51.60 -36.44
CA GLN A 81 12.96 52.06 -35.09
C GLN A 81 13.47 51.13 -33.96
N TYR A 82 14.06 49.98 -34.29
CA TYR A 82 14.58 49.01 -33.32
C TYR A 82 16.09 49.14 -33.03
N ILE A 83 16.78 50.06 -33.70
CA ILE A 83 18.24 50.30 -33.57
C ILE A 83 18.52 51.71 -33.01
N SER A 84 17.71 52.18 -32.06
CA SER A 84 18.11 53.30 -31.20
C SER A 84 18.61 52.74 -29.86
N ASP A 85 19.91 52.88 -29.61
CA ASP A 85 20.67 52.31 -28.50
C ASP A 85 20.35 52.89 -27.10
N ASP A 86 19.25 53.64 -26.92
CA ASP A 86 18.98 54.42 -25.69
C ASP A 86 17.70 54.04 -24.93
N GLU A 87 16.95 53.00 -25.33
CA GLU A 87 15.83 52.50 -24.50
C GLU A 87 16.17 51.12 -23.91
N ILE A 88 16.35 51.09 -22.58
CA ILE A 88 16.49 49.86 -21.81
C ILE A 88 15.24 49.01 -22.08
N PRO A 89 15.37 47.81 -22.69
CA PRO A 89 14.23 46.98 -23.02
C PRO A 89 13.37 46.70 -21.78
N SER A 90 12.06 46.87 -21.92
CA SER A 90 11.06 46.71 -20.86
C SER A 90 11.12 45.36 -20.12
N TYR A 91 11.69 44.32 -20.73
CA TYR A 91 11.93 43.03 -20.07
C TYR A 91 12.94 43.10 -18.90
N LYS A 92 13.80 44.13 -18.83
CA LYS A 92 14.73 44.36 -17.70
C LYS A 92 14.13 45.17 -16.55
N LEU A 93 12.95 45.78 -16.71
CA LEU A 93 12.23 46.46 -15.63
C LEU A 93 11.36 45.50 -14.80
N TYR A 94 11.11 44.29 -15.31
CA TYR A 94 10.44 43.21 -14.59
C TYR A 94 11.44 42.33 -13.83
N THR A 95 12.44 42.94 -13.18
CA THR A 95 13.24 42.24 -12.17
C THR A 95 12.37 41.99 -10.94
N ASN A 96 11.72 40.83 -10.94
CA ASN A 96 11.59 39.93 -9.81
C ASN A 96 11.08 40.55 -8.50
N ASN A 97 9.85 41.08 -8.53
CA ASN A 97 9.09 41.46 -7.34
C ASN A 97 7.80 40.61 -7.20
N SER A 98 7.87 39.33 -7.61
CA SER A 98 6.95 38.33 -7.08
C SER A 98 7.43 38.01 -5.68
N SER A 99 6.56 38.20 -4.69
CA SER A 99 6.73 37.69 -3.34
C SER A 99 7.22 36.24 -3.40
N ASP A 100 8.25 35.91 -2.63
CA ASP A 100 8.81 34.57 -2.43
C ASP A 100 7.81 33.59 -1.77
N GLU A 101 6.50 33.75 -1.97
CA GLU A 101 5.45 32.84 -1.46
C GLU A 101 5.10 31.72 -2.44
N ASP A 102 5.45 31.85 -3.73
CA ASP A 102 5.14 30.85 -4.79
C ASP A 102 6.39 30.21 -5.42
N LYS A 103 7.57 30.38 -4.82
CA LYS A 103 8.60 29.37 -5.03
C LYS A 103 8.07 28.13 -4.34
N ASN A 104 7.80 27.09 -5.13
CA ASN A 104 7.82 25.72 -4.68
C ASN A 104 9.17 25.49 -3.98
N GLU A 105 9.31 25.95 -2.74
CA GLU A 105 10.34 25.50 -1.83
C GLU A 105 10.11 24.01 -1.78
N SER A 106 10.94 23.27 -2.50
CA SER A 106 11.06 21.84 -2.37
C SER A 106 11.20 21.61 -0.88
N ILE A 107 10.11 21.18 -0.23
CA ILE A 107 10.07 20.96 1.21
C ILE A 107 11.32 20.13 1.48
N PRO A 108 12.30 20.63 2.25
CA PRO A 108 13.53 19.90 2.44
C PRO A 108 13.11 18.55 3.02
N ILE A 109 13.41 17.49 2.27
CA ILE A 109 13.16 16.13 2.73
C ILE A 109 14.06 15.98 3.95
N VAL A 110 13.47 16.14 5.13
CA VAL A 110 14.16 15.92 6.39
C VAL A 110 14.51 14.43 6.39
N GLY A 111 15.76 14.13 6.03
CA GLY A 111 16.30 12.80 6.18
C GLY A 111 16.21 12.45 7.66
N GLY A 112 15.28 11.56 8.01
CA GLY A 112 15.19 11.08 9.38
C GLY A 112 16.51 10.45 9.77
N HIS A 113 17.03 10.79 10.96
CA HIS A 113 18.20 10.10 11.50
C HIS A 113 17.87 8.63 11.66
N THR A 114 18.63 7.77 10.98
CA THR A 114 18.44 6.33 11.12
C THR A 114 19.02 5.85 12.43
N HIS A 115 18.55 4.70 12.90
CA HIS A 115 19.15 3.97 14.00
C HIS A 115 20.68 3.80 13.86
N PHE A 116 21.12 3.53 12.63
CA PHE A 116 22.54 3.37 12.32
C PHE A 116 23.31 4.67 12.56
N ASP A 117 22.74 5.82 12.21
CA ASP A 117 23.37 7.12 12.43
C ASP A 117 23.54 7.41 13.92
N MET A 118 22.51 7.12 14.74
CA MET A 118 22.59 7.26 16.19
C MET A 118 23.69 6.38 16.80
N LEU A 119 23.82 5.13 16.34
CA LEU A 119 24.88 4.24 16.81
C LEU A 119 26.27 4.67 16.36
N LYS A 120 26.40 5.21 15.14
CA LYS A 120 27.68 5.75 14.66
C LYS A 120 28.10 6.99 15.44
N GLU A 121 27.16 7.83 15.84
CA GLU A 121 27.41 8.97 16.72
C GLU A 121 27.92 8.48 18.09
N GLN A 122 27.24 7.51 18.70
CA GLN A 122 27.66 6.92 19.97
C GLN A 122 29.01 6.20 19.89
N LEU A 123 29.30 5.53 18.76
CA LEU A 123 30.60 4.91 18.51
C LEU A 123 31.72 5.95 18.53
N SER A 124 31.44 7.17 18.05
CA SER A 124 32.42 8.26 17.99
C SER A 124 32.74 8.86 19.37
N GLU A 125 31.89 8.64 20.38
CA GLU A 125 32.13 9.06 21.77
C GLU A 125 33.01 8.08 22.55
N VAL A 126 33.12 6.82 22.10
CA VAL A 126 33.93 5.79 22.76
C VAL A 126 35.35 5.81 22.22
N LYS A 127 36.33 5.80 23.14
CA LYS A 127 37.75 5.65 22.78
C LYS A 127 38.04 4.19 22.42
N LEU A 128 38.17 3.92 21.13
CA LEU A 128 38.52 2.64 20.53
C LEU A 128 39.78 2.80 19.68
N ASP A 129 40.56 1.73 19.53
CA ASP A 129 41.66 1.71 18.57
C ASP A 129 41.12 1.76 17.11
N GLU A 130 41.94 2.15 16.14
CA GLU A 130 41.49 2.25 14.74
C GLU A 130 40.92 0.92 14.22
N LYS A 131 41.56 -0.20 14.60
CA LYS A 131 41.08 -1.55 14.27
C LYS A 131 39.74 -1.86 14.94
N GLU A 132 39.60 -1.53 16.21
CA GLU A 132 38.38 -1.78 16.97
C GLU A 132 37.21 -0.95 16.44
N LYS A 133 37.47 0.27 15.97
CA LYS A 133 36.48 1.15 15.36
C LYS A 133 35.93 0.56 14.05
N ILE A 134 36.80 0.02 13.19
CA ILE A 134 36.38 -0.64 11.94
C ILE A 134 35.49 -1.85 12.24
N ILE A 135 35.89 -2.69 13.20
CA ILE A 135 35.11 -3.87 13.61
C ILE A 135 33.76 -3.44 14.21
N ALA A 136 33.74 -2.41 15.04
CA ALA A 136 32.51 -1.91 15.64
C ALA A 136 31.55 -1.31 14.61
N GLU A 137 32.06 -0.56 13.63
CA GLU A 137 31.26 -0.04 12.52
C GLU A 137 30.67 -1.18 11.68
N TYR A 138 31.44 -2.25 11.45
CA TYR A 138 30.95 -3.45 10.76
C TYR A 138 29.84 -4.16 11.54
N ILE A 139 30.01 -4.33 12.87
CA ILE A 139 29.01 -4.93 13.76
C ILE A 139 27.73 -4.09 13.74
N ILE A 140 27.85 -2.76 13.83
CA ILE A 140 26.70 -1.84 13.74
C ILE A 140 25.97 -2.01 12.41
N GLY A 141 26.71 -2.18 11.30
CA GLY A 141 26.14 -2.44 9.98
C GLY A 141 25.43 -3.81 9.85
N CYS A 142 25.70 -4.76 10.74
CA CYS A 142 25.05 -6.08 10.76
C CYS A 142 23.75 -6.11 11.59
N ILE A 143 23.39 -5.00 12.25
CA ILE A 143 22.19 -4.91 13.07
C ILE A 143 20.96 -4.73 12.16
N ASP A 144 19.97 -5.60 12.30
CA ASP A 144 18.70 -5.52 11.56
C ASP A 144 17.80 -4.37 12.05
N GLU A 145 16.70 -4.10 11.32
CA GLU A 145 15.65 -3.14 11.72
C GLU A 145 15.06 -3.41 13.12
N ASP A 146 15.09 -4.67 13.57
CA ASP A 146 14.59 -5.06 14.89
C ASP A 146 15.63 -4.86 16.01
N GLY A 147 16.90 -4.61 15.66
CA GLY A 147 18.01 -4.41 16.60
C GLY A 147 18.83 -5.67 16.92
N TYR A 148 18.63 -6.75 16.16
CA TYR A 148 19.32 -8.04 16.35
C TYR A 148 20.46 -8.26 15.35
N ILE A 149 21.45 -9.05 15.74
CA ILE A 149 22.50 -9.55 14.85
C ILE A 149 22.20 -11.02 14.53
N ARG A 150 21.68 -11.27 13.33
CA ARG A 150 21.34 -12.64 12.88
C ARG A 150 22.54 -13.43 12.39
N ARG A 151 23.62 -12.74 12.03
CA ARG A 151 24.87 -13.35 11.56
C ARG A 151 25.61 -14.00 12.72
N SER A 152 26.26 -15.12 12.46
CA SER A 152 27.13 -15.76 13.44
C SER A 152 28.43 -14.96 13.60
N THR A 153 29.08 -15.09 14.77
CA THR A 153 30.39 -14.44 14.99
C THR A 153 31.44 -14.89 13.99
N ASP A 154 31.36 -16.14 13.53
CA ASP A 154 32.32 -16.72 12.59
C ASP A 154 32.13 -16.13 11.18
N GLU A 155 30.89 -15.94 10.73
CA GLU A 155 30.59 -15.22 9.48
C GLU A 155 31.10 -13.77 9.49
N ILE A 156 31.01 -13.11 10.65
CA ILE A 156 31.52 -11.74 10.82
C ILE A 156 33.05 -11.71 10.72
N ILE A 157 33.75 -12.70 11.28
CA ILE A 157 35.21 -12.83 11.15
C ILE A 157 35.60 -12.98 9.68
N ASP A 158 34.99 -13.93 8.97
CA ASP A 158 35.31 -14.21 7.57
C ASP A 158 35.11 -12.95 6.72
N ASP A 159 34.00 -12.24 6.88
CA ASP A 159 33.72 -11.00 6.15
C ASP A 159 34.74 -9.89 6.43
N LEU A 160 35.17 -9.72 7.69
CA LEU A 160 36.20 -8.73 8.06
C LEU A 160 37.55 -9.05 7.43
N VAL A 161 37.90 -10.34 7.33
CA VAL A 161 39.11 -10.78 6.64
C VAL A 161 39.02 -10.48 5.14
N PHE A 162 37.87 -10.75 4.49
CA PHE A 162 37.72 -10.57 3.04
C PHE A 162 37.59 -9.10 2.61
N LYS A 163 36.89 -8.26 3.38
CA LYS A 163 36.59 -6.87 2.99
C LYS A 163 37.64 -5.88 3.46
N GLU A 164 38.08 -6.02 4.72
CA GLU A 164 38.93 -5.04 5.38
C GLU A 164 40.39 -5.53 5.52
N ASN A 165 40.71 -6.75 5.06
CA ASN A 165 42.00 -7.42 5.25
C ASN A 165 42.46 -7.44 6.73
N LEU A 166 41.50 -7.51 7.66
CA LEU A 166 41.75 -7.54 9.10
C LEU A 166 41.66 -8.97 9.62
N ILE A 167 42.73 -9.43 10.26
CA ILE A 167 42.74 -10.70 11.00
C ILE A 167 42.30 -10.40 12.42
N CYS A 168 41.17 -10.94 12.82
CA CYS A 168 40.57 -10.73 14.14
C CYS A 168 40.33 -12.07 14.83
N ASP A 169 40.56 -12.10 16.14
CA ASP A 169 40.20 -13.25 16.97
C ASP A 169 38.74 -13.17 17.43
N ASN A 170 38.09 -14.33 17.63
CA ASN A 170 36.71 -14.39 18.14
C ASN A 170 36.55 -13.63 19.49
N LYS A 171 37.61 -13.61 20.32
CA LYS A 171 37.63 -12.87 21.59
C LYS A 171 37.58 -11.35 21.40
N GLU A 172 38.22 -10.83 20.37
CA GLU A 172 38.24 -9.38 20.08
C GLU A 172 36.85 -8.94 19.63
N ILE A 173 36.19 -9.72 18.76
CA ILE A 173 34.82 -9.45 18.31
C ILE A 173 33.85 -9.53 19.48
N GLN A 174 33.94 -10.53 20.36
CA GLN A 174 33.10 -10.60 21.55
C GLN A 174 33.30 -9.40 22.48
N HIS A 175 34.54 -8.92 22.61
CA HIS A 175 34.84 -7.72 23.39
C HIS A 175 34.15 -6.49 22.79
N ILE A 176 34.32 -6.26 21.50
CA ILE A 176 33.74 -5.10 20.79
C ILE A 176 32.22 -5.20 20.76
N LEU A 177 31.67 -6.39 20.54
CA LEU A 177 30.24 -6.65 20.61
C LEU A 177 29.69 -6.28 22.00
N SER A 178 30.40 -6.62 23.09
CA SER A 178 29.99 -6.23 24.45
C SER A 178 30.02 -4.72 24.70
N ILE A 179 30.80 -3.97 23.92
CA ILE A 179 30.82 -2.50 23.95
C ILE A 179 29.61 -1.97 23.17
N VAL A 180 29.38 -2.47 21.95
CA VAL A 180 28.22 -2.10 21.12
C VAL A 180 26.91 -2.43 21.85
N GLN A 181 26.82 -3.56 22.57
CA GLN A 181 25.65 -3.94 23.36
C GLN A 181 25.35 -2.98 24.55
N LYS A 182 26.29 -2.12 24.94
CA LYS A 182 26.09 -1.07 25.95
C LYS A 182 25.55 0.24 25.36
N PHE A 183 25.44 0.35 24.04
CA PHE A 183 24.86 1.52 23.38
C PHE A 183 23.37 1.65 23.69
N ASP A 184 22.81 2.82 23.38
CA ASP A 184 21.39 3.11 23.53
C ASP A 184 20.74 3.02 22.14
N PRO A 185 19.65 2.26 21.93
CA PRO A 185 18.77 1.61 22.92
C PRO A 185 19.34 0.33 23.58
N PRO A 186 18.99 0.02 24.85
CA PRO A 186 19.48 -1.17 25.53
C PRO A 186 18.96 -2.47 24.91
N GLY A 187 19.81 -3.49 24.84
CA GLY A 187 19.48 -4.80 24.23
C GLY A 187 19.72 -4.88 22.72
N ILE A 188 20.33 -3.84 22.16
CA ILE A 188 20.84 -3.78 20.79
C ILE A 188 22.01 -4.74 20.57
N GLY A 189 22.14 -5.28 19.37
CA GLY A 189 23.23 -6.21 19.06
C GLY A 189 23.10 -7.56 19.78
N ALA A 190 21.90 -7.93 20.21
CA ALA A 190 21.60 -9.26 20.72
C ALA A 190 21.44 -10.26 19.56
N HIS A 191 21.76 -11.53 19.78
CA HIS A 191 21.50 -12.59 18.80
C HIS A 191 20.07 -13.15 18.90
N ASP A 192 19.51 -13.17 20.10
CA ASP A 192 18.16 -13.71 20.36
C ASP A 192 17.39 -12.83 21.37
N LEU A 193 16.06 -12.98 21.40
CA LEU A 193 15.18 -12.25 22.31
C LEU A 193 15.57 -12.48 23.78
N GLN A 194 16.02 -13.70 24.11
CA GLN A 194 16.47 -14.02 25.47
C GLN A 194 17.66 -13.15 25.89
N GLU A 195 18.64 -12.97 25.00
CA GLU A 195 19.82 -12.14 25.25
C GLU A 195 19.44 -10.66 25.31
N CYS A 196 18.58 -10.19 24.39
CA CYS A 196 18.08 -8.81 24.38
C CYS A 196 17.44 -8.42 25.72
N LEU A 197 16.54 -9.25 26.25
CA LEU A 197 15.89 -8.99 27.53
C LEU A 197 16.87 -9.05 28.71
N LEU A 198 17.87 -9.95 28.67
CA LEU A 198 18.90 -10.02 29.70
C LEU A 198 19.78 -8.76 29.71
N LEU A 199 20.19 -8.28 28.54
CA LEU A 199 20.95 -7.03 28.40
C LEU A 199 20.17 -5.84 28.97
N GLN A 200 18.86 -5.76 28.70
CA GLN A 200 18.01 -4.70 29.25
C GLN A 200 17.84 -4.82 30.78
N LEU A 201 17.66 -6.03 31.32
CA LEU A 201 17.56 -6.25 32.77
C LEU A 201 18.86 -5.95 33.50
N ASN A 202 20.01 -6.27 32.90
CA ASN A 202 21.32 -6.00 33.49
C ASN A 202 21.62 -4.51 33.58
N ARG A 203 21.04 -3.69 32.70
CA ARG A 203 21.18 -2.23 32.72
C ARG A 203 20.29 -1.55 33.77
N LYS A 204 19.21 -2.21 34.23
CA LYS A 204 18.34 -1.69 35.29
C LYS A 204 19.00 -1.80 36.67
N GLU A 205 18.51 -1.01 37.62
CA GLU A 205 18.88 -1.14 39.03
C GLU A 205 18.54 -2.53 39.57
N GLN A 206 19.51 -3.18 40.22
CA GLN A 206 19.39 -4.58 40.66
C GLN A 206 18.55 -4.68 41.93
N THR A 207 17.22 -4.70 41.75
CA THR A 207 16.28 -5.07 42.82
C THR A 207 16.13 -6.60 42.91
N GLU A 208 15.66 -7.12 44.06
CA GLU A 208 15.40 -8.56 44.21
C GLU A 208 14.53 -9.10 43.06
N ASP A 209 13.47 -8.39 42.70
CA ASP A 209 12.52 -8.78 41.65
C ASP A 209 13.17 -8.83 40.26
N ILE A 210 14.13 -7.94 39.96
CA ILE A 210 14.89 -7.88 38.70
C ILE A 210 15.90 -9.01 38.61
N ILE A 211 16.61 -9.32 39.71
CA ILE A 211 17.53 -10.46 39.77
C ILE A 211 16.76 -11.76 39.52
N PHE A 212 15.56 -11.89 40.10
CA PHE A 212 14.69 -13.03 39.83
C PHE A 212 14.19 -13.05 38.38
N ALA A 213 13.80 -11.91 37.81
CA ALA A 213 13.43 -11.82 36.40
C ALA A 213 14.57 -12.30 35.47
N SER A 214 15.80 -11.86 35.71
CA SER A 214 16.99 -12.30 34.96
C SER A 214 17.20 -13.81 35.06
N ASN A 215 17.01 -14.39 36.25
CA ASN A 215 17.11 -15.84 36.45
C ASN A 215 15.99 -16.63 35.75
N ILE A 216 14.76 -16.11 35.72
CA ILE A 216 13.64 -16.71 34.99
C ILE A 216 13.96 -16.74 33.49
N ILE A 217 14.43 -15.62 32.93
CA ILE A 217 14.78 -15.53 31.52
C ILE A 217 15.97 -16.44 31.21
N LYS A 218 17.04 -16.46 32.02
CA LYS A 218 18.22 -17.28 31.78
C LYS A 218 17.94 -18.79 31.80
N ASN A 219 17.20 -19.27 32.80
CA ASN A 219 17.07 -20.72 33.06
C ASN A 219 15.73 -21.33 32.61
N SER A 220 14.71 -20.51 32.37
CA SER A 220 13.32 -20.96 32.17
C SER A 220 12.58 -20.20 31.07
N PHE A 221 13.29 -19.66 30.07
CA PHE A 221 12.72 -18.89 28.95
C PHE A 221 11.56 -19.62 28.24
N LYS A 222 11.77 -20.88 27.83
CA LYS A 222 10.74 -21.67 27.13
C LYS A 222 9.46 -21.86 27.95
N GLN A 223 9.58 -21.95 29.27
CA GLN A 223 8.44 -22.11 30.17
C GLN A 223 7.71 -20.78 30.36
N PHE A 224 8.46 -19.67 30.40
CA PHE A 224 7.94 -18.31 30.48
C PHE A 224 7.12 -17.95 29.22
N VAL A 225 7.68 -18.15 28.03
CA VAL A 225 7.00 -17.91 26.74
C VAL A 225 5.68 -18.69 26.64
N ASN A 226 5.67 -19.93 27.13
CA ASN A 226 4.48 -20.78 27.12
C ASN A 226 3.47 -20.50 28.24
N LYS A 227 3.74 -19.50 29.10
CA LYS A 227 2.96 -19.17 30.31
C LYS A 227 2.76 -20.35 31.27
N HIS A 228 3.76 -21.23 31.40
CA HIS A 228 3.72 -22.33 32.37
C HIS A 228 4.12 -21.85 33.77
N TYR A 229 3.40 -20.86 34.30
CA TYR A 229 3.72 -20.20 35.57
C TYR A 229 3.85 -21.17 36.76
N GLN A 230 3.02 -22.21 36.78
CA GLN A 230 3.04 -23.22 37.83
C GLN A 230 4.37 -23.99 37.87
N LYS A 231 4.90 -24.39 36.70
CA LYS A 231 6.21 -25.06 36.61
C LYS A 231 7.37 -24.14 37.02
N ILE A 232 7.23 -22.84 36.79
CA ILE A 232 8.23 -21.83 37.19
C ILE A 232 8.21 -21.68 38.71
N CYS A 233 7.02 -21.55 39.32
CA CYS A 233 6.86 -21.54 40.78
C CYS A 233 7.47 -22.78 41.43
N ASP A 234 7.20 -23.97 40.88
CA ASP A 234 7.72 -25.24 41.41
C ASP A 234 9.25 -25.32 41.30
N LYS A 235 9.81 -24.91 40.16
CA LYS A 235 11.25 -24.98 39.89
C LYS A 235 12.07 -24.00 40.74
N PHE A 236 11.53 -22.82 41.01
CA PHE A 236 12.23 -21.80 41.79
C PHE A 236 11.78 -21.73 43.26
N GLN A 237 10.75 -22.50 43.65
CA GLN A 237 10.13 -22.51 44.98
C GLN A 237 9.65 -21.12 45.45
N ILE A 238 8.94 -20.39 44.58
CA ILE A 238 8.54 -18.99 44.80
C ILE A 238 7.02 -18.86 44.89
N ASN A 239 6.55 -17.94 45.75
CA ASN A 239 5.14 -17.57 45.85
C ASN A 239 4.64 -16.86 44.58
N SER A 240 3.39 -17.10 44.20
CA SER A 240 2.72 -16.53 43.03
C SER A 240 2.80 -14.99 42.95
N ASP A 241 2.76 -14.28 44.08
CA ASP A 241 2.86 -12.82 44.14
C ASP A 241 4.23 -12.30 43.71
N ARG A 242 5.32 -12.96 44.11
CA ARG A 242 6.69 -12.59 43.69
C ARG A 242 6.88 -12.85 42.20
N LEU A 243 6.36 -13.98 41.70
CA LEU A 243 6.39 -14.28 40.26
C LEU A 243 5.66 -13.18 39.47
N LYS A 244 4.51 -12.70 39.96
CA LYS A 244 3.75 -11.62 39.32
C LYS A 244 4.55 -10.32 39.23
N LYS A 245 5.27 -9.94 40.29
CA LYS A 245 6.16 -8.76 40.28
C LYS A 245 7.29 -8.89 39.26
N SER A 246 7.98 -10.02 39.22
CA SER A 246 9.04 -10.26 38.23
C SER A 246 8.50 -10.28 36.80
N ILE A 247 7.30 -10.84 36.55
CA ILE A 247 6.66 -10.80 35.23
C ILE A 247 6.35 -9.35 34.81
N LEU A 248 5.82 -8.53 35.71
CA LEU A 248 5.54 -7.11 35.43
C LEU A 248 6.81 -6.34 35.02
N GLU A 249 7.95 -6.65 35.63
CA GLU A 249 9.22 -6.04 35.23
C GLU A 249 9.71 -6.49 33.85
N ILE A 250 9.47 -7.74 33.47
CA ILE A 250 9.78 -8.27 32.13
C ILE A 250 8.83 -7.69 31.07
N GLU A 251 7.55 -7.53 31.38
CA GLU A 251 6.55 -6.95 30.47
C GLU A 251 6.83 -5.47 30.13
N LYS A 252 7.56 -4.74 30.99
CA LYS A 252 8.00 -3.36 30.72
C LYS A 252 9.17 -3.25 29.74
N LEU A 253 9.84 -4.36 29.41
CA LEU A 253 11.01 -4.39 28.53
C LEU A 253 10.59 -4.29 27.06
N ASN A 254 11.47 -3.74 26.22
CA ASN A 254 11.20 -3.61 24.79
C ASN A 254 11.83 -4.77 24.01
N PRO A 255 11.04 -5.67 23.38
CA PRO A 255 11.58 -6.78 22.60
C PRO A 255 12.17 -6.37 21.25
N LYS A 256 12.01 -5.12 20.80
CA LYS A 256 12.57 -4.60 19.54
C LYS A 256 13.21 -3.24 19.77
N PRO A 257 14.47 -3.21 20.26
CA PRO A 257 15.11 -1.97 20.67
C PRO A 257 15.22 -0.95 19.53
N ALA A 258 15.52 -1.38 18.31
CA ALA A 258 15.70 -0.49 17.16
C ALA A 258 14.38 0.04 16.55
N SER A 259 13.23 -0.61 16.83
CA SER A 259 11.94 -0.28 16.21
C SER A 259 11.38 1.10 16.60
N ASN A 260 11.87 1.71 17.68
CA ASN A 260 11.40 3.02 18.15
C ASN A 260 12.17 4.20 17.51
N THR A 261 13.26 3.92 16.81
CA THR A 261 13.91 4.94 15.99
C THR A 261 13.09 5.10 14.73
N ASN A 262 12.78 6.36 14.38
CA ASN A 262 11.94 6.72 13.25
C ASN A 262 12.60 6.28 11.94
N GLN A 263 12.49 5.00 11.60
CA GLN A 263 12.53 4.60 10.21
C GLN A 263 11.36 5.34 9.58
N THR A 264 11.67 6.30 8.73
CA THR A 264 10.76 6.86 7.75
C THR A 264 10.38 5.73 6.80
N LYS A 265 9.63 4.74 7.30
CA LYS A 265 8.91 3.82 6.45
C LYS A 265 7.98 4.71 5.67
N TYR A 266 8.32 4.94 4.41
CA TYR A 266 7.42 5.50 3.44
C TYR A 266 6.16 4.64 3.53
N THR A 267 5.16 5.12 4.25
CA THR A 267 3.90 4.42 4.35
C THR A 267 3.37 4.42 2.93
N GLU A 268 3.30 3.24 2.32
CA GLU A 268 2.78 3.09 0.97
C GLU A 268 1.37 3.70 0.94
N GLN A 269 1.24 4.89 0.37
CA GLN A 269 -0.04 5.59 0.33
C GLN A 269 -0.88 4.93 -0.75
N ILE A 270 -1.94 4.24 -0.32
CA ILE A 270 -2.90 3.64 -1.23
C ILE A 270 -3.82 4.76 -1.73
N ILE A 271 -3.78 5.05 -3.04
CA ILE A 271 -4.70 5.98 -3.68
C ILE A 271 -5.97 5.19 -4.07
N PRO A 272 -7.14 5.52 -3.50
CA PRO A 272 -8.38 4.82 -3.81
C PRO A 272 -8.87 5.14 -5.22
N ASP A 273 -9.45 4.13 -5.88
CA ASP A 273 -10.05 4.23 -7.21
C ASP A 273 -11.47 4.79 -7.18
N PHE A 274 -12.21 4.42 -6.14
CA PHE A 274 -13.60 4.81 -5.91
C PHE A 274 -13.70 5.56 -4.58
N THR A 275 -14.57 6.56 -4.52
CA THR A 275 -14.93 7.24 -3.27
C THR A 275 -16.43 7.13 -3.07
N ILE A 276 -16.85 6.69 -1.88
CA ILE A 276 -18.26 6.57 -1.51
C ILE A 276 -18.64 7.68 -0.53
N SER A 277 -19.73 8.37 -0.83
CA SER A 277 -20.39 9.30 0.09
C SER A 277 -21.78 8.79 0.45
N ILE A 278 -22.20 9.03 1.70
CA ILE A 278 -23.52 8.63 2.19
C ILE A 278 -24.26 9.92 2.56
N HIS A 279 -25.38 10.17 1.89
CA HIS A 279 -26.26 11.31 2.13
C HIS A 279 -27.69 10.80 2.29
N ASP A 280 -28.36 11.12 3.41
CA ASP A 280 -29.77 10.76 3.67
C ASP A 280 -30.12 9.28 3.37
N ASP A 281 -29.30 8.34 3.86
CA ASP A 281 -29.41 6.89 3.60
C ASP A 281 -29.32 6.46 2.11
N LYS A 282 -28.87 7.38 1.25
CA LYS A 282 -28.49 7.09 -0.14
C LYS A 282 -26.98 6.99 -0.23
N ILE A 283 -26.52 5.94 -0.91
CA ILE A 283 -25.11 5.68 -1.16
C ILE A 283 -24.82 6.19 -2.56
N ASP A 284 -24.06 7.28 -2.64
CA ASP A 284 -23.51 7.78 -3.89
C ASP A 284 -22.03 7.39 -3.98
N PHE A 285 -21.55 7.19 -5.20
CA PHE A 285 -20.13 6.90 -5.42
C PHE A 285 -19.61 7.65 -6.65
N SER A 286 -18.34 8.03 -6.58
CA SER A 286 -17.60 8.65 -7.67
C SER A 286 -16.36 7.81 -7.99
N LEU A 287 -15.99 7.82 -9.27
CA LEU A 287 -14.70 7.28 -9.73
C LEU A 287 -13.67 8.42 -9.69
N ASN A 288 -12.48 8.15 -9.19
CA ASN A 288 -11.40 9.12 -9.15
C ASN A 288 -11.09 9.64 -10.57
N SER A 289 -10.93 10.96 -10.74
CA SER A 289 -10.67 11.58 -12.05
C SER A 289 -9.40 11.04 -12.72
N ARG A 290 -8.40 10.63 -11.94
CA ARG A 290 -7.19 9.95 -12.44
C ARG A 290 -7.48 8.62 -13.14
N ASN A 291 -8.59 7.96 -12.81
CA ASN A 291 -9.05 6.73 -13.46
C ASN A 291 -9.88 6.97 -14.74
N ALA A 292 -10.26 8.21 -15.02
CA ALA A 292 -11.09 8.58 -16.16
C ALA A 292 -10.56 9.85 -16.87
N PRO A 293 -9.38 9.76 -17.53
CA PRO A 293 -8.85 10.88 -18.30
C PRO A 293 -9.76 11.20 -19.50
N SER A 294 -10.01 12.49 -19.74
CA SER A 294 -10.75 13.00 -20.89
C SER A 294 -9.83 13.03 -22.12
N LEU A 295 -9.83 11.93 -22.88
CA LEU A 295 -9.06 11.81 -24.11
C LEU A 295 -9.91 12.11 -25.34
N ASN A 296 -9.36 12.93 -26.22
CA ASN A 296 -10.00 13.35 -27.47
C ASN A 296 -9.11 13.03 -28.68
N ILE A 297 -9.72 13.02 -29.86
CA ILE A 297 -8.97 12.92 -31.13
C ILE A 297 -8.54 14.34 -31.50
N SER A 298 -7.26 14.52 -31.83
CA SER A 298 -6.72 15.81 -32.26
C SER A 298 -7.50 16.33 -33.48
N LYS A 299 -7.95 17.59 -33.37
CA LYS A 299 -8.75 18.27 -34.39
C LYS A 299 -7.98 18.43 -35.70
N ASP A 300 -6.67 18.60 -35.65
CA ASP A 300 -5.82 18.81 -36.83
C ASP A 300 -5.80 17.59 -37.74
N TYR A 301 -5.69 16.39 -37.15
CA TYR A 301 -5.73 15.14 -37.90
C TYR A 301 -7.13 14.82 -38.45
N ALA A 302 -8.19 15.19 -37.71
CA ALA A 302 -9.57 15.06 -38.19
C ALA A 302 -9.84 16.00 -39.38
N ASN A 303 -9.36 17.24 -39.30
CA ASN A 303 -9.48 18.24 -40.35
C ASN A 303 -8.67 17.87 -41.59
N MET A 304 -7.45 17.35 -41.42
CA MET A 304 -6.63 16.83 -42.51
C MET A 304 -7.38 15.73 -43.29
N LEU A 305 -8.00 14.76 -42.59
CA LEU A 305 -8.77 13.70 -43.23
C LEU A 305 -10.02 14.24 -43.97
N ASN A 306 -10.70 15.24 -43.41
CA ASN A 306 -11.89 15.85 -44.02
C ASN A 306 -11.54 16.67 -45.27
N LEU A 307 -10.48 17.49 -45.20
CA LEU A 307 -9.97 18.27 -46.32
C LEU A 307 -9.60 17.36 -47.50
N TYR A 308 -9.00 16.21 -47.23
CA TYR A 308 -8.68 15.22 -48.28
C TYR A 308 -9.91 14.53 -48.89
N LYS A 309 -10.96 14.28 -48.10
CA LYS A 309 -12.24 13.75 -48.64
C LYS A 309 -12.93 14.75 -49.55
N GLU A 310 -12.84 16.04 -49.23
CA GLU A 310 -13.41 17.12 -50.02
C GLU A 310 -12.61 17.40 -51.30
N THR A 311 -11.29 17.21 -51.28
CA THR A 311 -10.42 17.58 -52.42
C THR A 311 -10.51 16.59 -53.60
N GLY A 312 -11.04 15.37 -53.42
CA GLY A 312 -11.52 14.49 -54.51
C GLY A 312 -10.61 14.20 -55.72
N GLY A 313 -9.34 14.61 -55.71
CA GLY A 313 -8.46 14.70 -56.88
C GLY A 313 -7.20 13.85 -56.76
N GLU A 314 -6.65 13.48 -57.92
CA GLU A 314 -5.59 12.50 -58.15
C GLU A 314 -4.50 12.42 -57.05
N VAL A 315 -4.37 11.22 -56.48
CA VAL A 315 -3.57 10.98 -55.29
C VAL A 315 -2.24 10.34 -55.70
N ASN A 316 -1.12 11.04 -55.51
CA ASN A 316 0.22 10.44 -55.59
C ASN A 316 0.33 9.23 -54.63
N LYS A 317 1.18 8.24 -54.97
CA LYS A 317 1.38 7.05 -54.13
C LYS A 317 1.78 7.40 -52.69
N GLU A 318 2.57 8.45 -52.52
CA GLU A 318 3.03 8.95 -51.22
C GLU A 318 1.90 9.57 -50.39
N THR A 319 1.04 10.39 -51.00
CA THR A 319 -0.12 10.97 -50.29
C THR A 319 -1.15 9.91 -49.92
N LYS A 320 -1.30 8.86 -50.73
CA LYS A 320 -2.14 7.70 -50.40
C LYS A 320 -1.59 6.91 -49.19
N GLN A 321 -0.27 6.78 -49.07
CA GLN A 321 0.37 6.14 -47.92
C GLN A 321 0.25 7.00 -46.65
N ALA A 322 0.42 8.32 -46.76
CA ALA A 322 0.21 9.24 -45.65
C ALA A 322 -1.25 9.21 -45.13
N ILE A 323 -2.24 9.15 -46.02
CA ILE A 323 -3.66 9.02 -45.66
C ILE A 323 -3.92 7.69 -44.94
N LEU A 324 -3.34 6.59 -45.43
CA LEU A 324 -3.50 5.28 -44.78
C LEU A 324 -2.91 5.31 -43.36
N PHE A 325 -1.76 5.95 -43.18
CA PHE A 325 -1.11 6.13 -41.88
C PHE A 325 -1.97 6.97 -40.92
N VAL A 326 -2.44 8.14 -41.36
CA VAL A 326 -3.31 9.02 -40.54
C VAL A 326 -4.60 8.30 -40.17
N LYS A 327 -5.23 7.59 -41.11
CA LYS A 327 -6.43 6.80 -40.85
C LYS A 327 -6.17 5.71 -39.81
N GLN A 328 -5.08 4.97 -39.93
CA GLN A 328 -4.69 3.95 -38.95
C GLN A 328 -4.50 4.55 -37.56
N LYS A 329 -3.82 5.71 -37.44
CA LYS A 329 -3.59 6.40 -36.17
C LYS A 329 -4.87 6.94 -35.53
N ILE A 330 -5.82 7.43 -36.34
CA ILE A 330 -7.15 7.82 -35.88
C ILE A 330 -7.95 6.60 -35.42
N ASP A 331 -7.90 5.49 -36.16
CA ASP A 331 -8.60 4.25 -35.79
C ASP A 331 -8.04 3.66 -34.50
N THR A 332 -6.72 3.70 -34.28
CA THR A 332 -6.10 3.28 -33.00
C THR A 332 -6.46 4.22 -31.86
N ALA A 333 -6.46 5.54 -32.07
CA ALA A 333 -6.88 6.53 -31.06
C ALA A 333 -8.35 6.32 -30.67
N ARG A 334 -9.26 6.20 -31.64
CA ARG A 334 -10.68 5.95 -31.40
C ARG A 334 -10.90 4.63 -30.67
N TRP A 335 -10.19 3.58 -31.05
CA TRP A 335 -10.26 2.30 -30.35
C TRP A 335 -9.82 2.44 -28.88
N PHE A 336 -8.72 3.16 -28.62
CA PHE A 336 -8.20 3.38 -27.27
C PHE A 336 -9.15 4.20 -26.39
N ILE A 337 -9.72 5.29 -26.93
CA ILE A 337 -10.75 6.09 -26.24
C ILE A 337 -11.96 5.23 -25.89
N ASN A 338 -12.46 4.45 -26.86
CA ASN A 338 -13.57 3.52 -26.62
C ASN A 338 -13.22 2.44 -25.58
N ALA A 339 -11.97 1.97 -25.55
CA ALA A 339 -11.52 1.00 -24.56
C ALA A 339 -11.50 1.58 -23.15
N ILE A 340 -11.07 2.84 -22.99
CA ILE A 340 -11.09 3.54 -21.69
C ILE A 340 -12.52 3.79 -21.23
N GLN A 341 -13.40 4.25 -22.12
CA GLN A 341 -14.83 4.42 -21.80
C GLN A 341 -15.49 3.09 -21.38
N LYS A 342 -15.19 1.99 -22.09
CA LYS A 342 -15.68 0.65 -21.70
C LYS A 342 -15.13 0.21 -20.35
N ARG A 343 -13.85 0.47 -20.05
CA ARG A 343 -13.26 0.22 -18.73
C ARG A 343 -14.04 0.99 -17.66
N GLN A 344 -14.25 2.29 -17.87
CA GLN A 344 -14.99 3.14 -16.92
C GLN A 344 -16.40 2.60 -16.67
N GLN A 345 -17.15 2.29 -17.73
CA GLN A 345 -18.48 1.72 -17.61
C GLN A 345 -18.48 0.38 -16.86
N THR A 346 -17.48 -0.47 -17.13
CA THR A 346 -17.31 -1.76 -16.42
C THR A 346 -17.05 -1.52 -14.93
N LEU A 347 -16.14 -0.62 -14.58
CA LEU A 347 -15.83 -0.26 -13.19
C LEU A 347 -17.07 0.26 -12.45
N ILE A 348 -17.81 1.20 -13.06
CA ILE A 348 -19.04 1.75 -12.49
C ILE A 348 -20.10 0.66 -12.30
N SER A 349 -20.31 -0.19 -13.30
CA SER A 349 -21.31 -1.27 -13.25
C SER A 349 -20.96 -2.31 -12.19
N THR A 350 -19.67 -2.69 -12.09
CA THR A 350 -19.19 -3.60 -11.04
C THR A 350 -19.39 -3.02 -9.64
N MET A 351 -19.05 -1.74 -9.45
CA MET A 351 -19.19 -1.10 -8.15
C MET A 351 -20.65 -0.94 -7.76
N THR A 352 -21.52 -0.58 -8.70
CA THR A 352 -22.96 -0.48 -8.48
C THR A 352 -23.56 -1.82 -8.05
N SER A 353 -23.16 -2.92 -8.70
CA SER A 353 -23.59 -4.27 -8.31
C SER A 353 -23.12 -4.63 -6.89
N ILE A 354 -21.86 -4.35 -6.56
CA ILE A 354 -21.30 -4.58 -5.22
C ILE A 354 -22.05 -3.77 -4.15
N ILE A 355 -22.32 -2.48 -4.40
CA ILE A 355 -23.06 -1.61 -3.48
C ILE A 355 -24.47 -2.14 -3.25
N ASN A 356 -25.16 -2.57 -4.31
CA ASN A 356 -26.52 -3.11 -4.20
C ASN A 356 -26.56 -4.40 -3.38
N LEU A 357 -25.61 -5.31 -3.59
CA LEU A 357 -25.52 -6.57 -2.85
C LEU A 357 -25.08 -6.36 -1.39
N GLN A 358 -24.30 -5.30 -1.10
CA GLN A 358 -23.74 -5.00 0.22
C GLN A 358 -24.36 -3.75 0.87
N LYS A 359 -25.58 -3.37 0.49
CA LYS A 359 -26.21 -2.11 0.94
C LYS A 359 -26.24 -1.96 2.46
N LYS A 360 -26.52 -3.06 3.19
CA LYS A 360 -26.55 -3.06 4.66
C LYS A 360 -25.20 -2.66 5.27
N TYR A 361 -24.11 -3.23 4.77
CA TYR A 361 -22.76 -2.92 5.22
C TYR A 361 -22.38 -1.47 4.95
N PHE A 362 -22.65 -0.96 3.74
CA PHE A 362 -22.29 0.42 3.41
C PHE A 362 -23.05 1.44 4.26
N LEU A 363 -24.29 1.15 4.68
CA LEU A 363 -25.05 2.01 5.59
C LEU A 363 -24.58 1.91 7.05
N SER A 364 -24.37 0.71 7.60
CA SER A 364 -24.03 0.56 9.02
C SER A 364 -22.53 0.68 9.34
N GLY A 365 -21.67 0.30 8.40
CA GLY A 365 -20.22 0.17 8.58
C GLY A 365 -19.76 -1.04 9.40
N ASP A 366 -20.68 -1.83 9.99
CA ASP A 366 -20.31 -2.99 10.81
C ASP A 366 -19.99 -4.20 9.92
N GLU A 367 -18.83 -4.84 10.17
CA GLU A 367 -18.41 -6.07 9.49
C GLU A 367 -19.43 -7.22 9.62
N LYS A 368 -20.33 -7.15 10.61
CA LYS A 368 -21.42 -8.12 10.80
C LYS A 368 -22.48 -8.06 9.72
N ASP A 369 -22.67 -6.91 9.08
CA ASP A 369 -23.70 -6.69 8.07
C ASP A 369 -23.23 -7.02 6.64
N ILE A 370 -21.98 -7.50 6.51
CA ILE A 370 -21.45 -8.01 5.24
C ILE A 370 -22.22 -9.26 4.86
N SER A 371 -22.95 -9.15 3.75
CA SER A 371 -23.67 -10.27 3.16
C SER A 371 -22.71 -11.18 2.40
N PRO A 372 -22.90 -12.50 2.41
CA PRO A 372 -22.05 -13.38 1.61
C PRO A 372 -22.26 -13.11 0.11
N MET A 373 -21.17 -12.97 -0.63
CA MET A 373 -21.17 -12.63 -2.05
C MET A 373 -19.98 -13.27 -2.74
N ILE A 374 -20.24 -13.95 -3.86
CA ILE A 374 -19.25 -14.62 -4.70
C ILE A 374 -19.09 -13.82 -6.01
N LEU A 375 -17.93 -13.94 -6.65
CA LEU A 375 -17.65 -13.30 -7.95
C LEU A 375 -18.70 -13.63 -9.03
N LYS A 376 -19.33 -14.81 -8.94
CA LYS A 376 -20.39 -15.23 -9.85
C LYS A 376 -21.64 -14.35 -9.74
N ASP A 377 -22.01 -13.94 -8.53
CA ASP A 377 -23.22 -13.15 -8.29
C ASP A 377 -23.12 -11.78 -8.98
N VAL A 378 -21.94 -11.16 -8.90
CA VAL A 378 -21.64 -9.89 -9.58
C VAL A 378 -21.54 -10.10 -11.10
N ALA A 379 -20.88 -11.16 -11.55
CA ALA A 379 -20.72 -11.50 -12.96
C ALA A 379 -22.06 -11.73 -13.67
N ASP A 380 -22.98 -12.45 -13.03
CA ASP A 380 -24.33 -12.72 -13.55
C ASP A 380 -25.17 -11.44 -13.60
N GLN A 381 -25.01 -10.53 -12.63
CA GLN A 381 -25.76 -9.27 -12.59
C GLN A 381 -25.34 -8.29 -13.70
N ILE A 382 -24.05 -8.25 -14.05
CA ILE A 382 -23.53 -7.35 -15.09
C ILE A 382 -23.32 -8.04 -16.45
N ASN A 383 -23.63 -9.34 -16.54
CA ASN A 383 -23.46 -10.19 -17.72
C ASN A 383 -22.04 -10.14 -18.31
N MET A 384 -21.03 -10.34 -17.45
CA MET A 384 -19.61 -10.39 -17.83
C MET A 384 -18.93 -11.67 -17.34
N ASP A 385 -17.76 -11.97 -17.90
CA ASP A 385 -16.98 -13.13 -17.46
C ASP A 385 -16.47 -12.96 -16.03
N ILE A 386 -16.50 -14.05 -15.25
CA ILE A 386 -15.98 -14.11 -13.87
C ILE A 386 -14.51 -13.66 -13.81
N SER A 387 -13.73 -13.97 -14.85
CA SER A 387 -12.32 -13.57 -14.96
C SER A 387 -12.15 -12.05 -15.03
N THR A 388 -13.05 -11.33 -15.69
CA THR A 388 -13.04 -9.87 -15.77
C THR A 388 -13.34 -9.25 -14.41
N ILE A 389 -14.34 -9.77 -13.70
CA ILE A 389 -14.67 -9.31 -12.33
C ILE A 389 -13.52 -9.57 -11.37
N SER A 390 -12.93 -10.77 -11.42
CA SER A 390 -11.80 -11.11 -10.56
C SER A 390 -10.61 -10.17 -10.75
N ARG A 391 -10.36 -9.70 -11.97
CA ARG A 391 -9.28 -8.73 -12.26
C ARG A 391 -9.57 -7.37 -11.66
N VAL A 392 -10.79 -6.86 -11.85
CA VAL A 392 -11.22 -5.57 -11.26
C VAL A 392 -11.12 -5.60 -9.74
N VAL A 393 -11.62 -6.65 -9.10
CA VAL A 393 -11.74 -6.74 -7.65
C VAL A 393 -10.38 -6.86 -6.94
N ASN A 394 -9.39 -7.48 -7.58
CA ASN A 394 -8.08 -7.72 -6.96
C ASN A 394 -7.17 -6.48 -6.96
N SER A 395 -7.28 -5.60 -7.95
CA SER A 395 -6.36 -4.47 -8.13
C SER A 395 -6.93 -3.11 -7.74
N LYS A 396 -8.14 -3.06 -7.19
CA LYS A 396 -8.87 -1.81 -6.94
C LYS A 396 -9.25 -1.62 -5.47
N TYR A 397 -9.20 -0.36 -5.05
CA TYR A 397 -9.52 0.09 -3.71
C TYR A 397 -10.67 1.09 -3.72
N VAL A 398 -11.47 1.05 -2.67
CA VAL A 398 -12.56 2.00 -2.42
C VAL A 398 -12.33 2.71 -1.11
N GLU A 399 -12.47 4.02 -1.14
CA GLU A 399 -12.59 4.88 0.03
C GLU A 399 -14.04 4.90 0.48
N THR A 400 -14.25 4.51 1.73
CA THR A 400 -15.55 4.58 2.39
C THR A 400 -15.43 5.51 3.60
N PRO A 401 -16.56 5.98 4.17
CA PRO A 401 -16.54 6.71 5.44
C PRO A 401 -15.86 5.95 6.60
N TYR A 402 -15.71 4.63 6.46
CA TYR A 402 -15.07 3.73 7.43
C TYR A 402 -13.62 3.39 7.08
N GLY A 403 -13.03 4.13 6.13
CA GLY A 403 -11.65 3.98 5.66
C GLY A 403 -11.52 3.31 4.28
N ILE A 404 -10.26 3.18 3.84
CA ILE A 404 -9.92 2.60 2.54
C ILE A 404 -9.90 1.07 2.64
N LYS A 405 -10.62 0.39 1.73
CA LYS A 405 -10.71 -1.07 1.66
C LYS A 405 -10.49 -1.56 0.22
N SER A 406 -9.87 -2.73 0.06
CA SER A 406 -9.82 -3.40 -1.24
C SER A 406 -11.22 -3.91 -1.61
N LEU A 407 -11.61 -3.86 -2.89
CA LEU A 407 -12.88 -4.44 -3.34
C LEU A 407 -12.99 -5.93 -2.99
N ARG A 408 -11.87 -6.66 -2.99
CA ARG A 408 -11.82 -8.09 -2.59
C ARG A 408 -12.33 -8.30 -1.17
N TYR A 409 -12.24 -7.29 -0.30
CA TYR A 409 -12.73 -7.37 1.06
C TYR A 409 -14.25 -7.70 1.09
N TYR A 410 -15.05 -7.25 0.14
CA TYR A 410 -16.51 -7.49 0.18
C TYR A 410 -16.91 -8.92 -0.20
N PHE A 411 -16.00 -9.69 -0.81
CA PHE A 411 -16.27 -11.05 -1.22
C PHE A 411 -16.00 -12.00 -0.06
N SER A 412 -17.02 -12.78 0.30
CA SER A 412 -16.92 -13.72 1.40
C SER A 412 -17.72 -14.99 1.11
N GLU A 413 -17.18 -16.12 1.56
CA GLU A 413 -17.86 -17.41 1.46
C GLU A 413 -19.11 -17.40 2.33
N SER A 414 -20.18 -18.02 1.82
CA SER A 414 -21.42 -18.26 2.54
C SER A 414 -21.30 -19.50 3.44
N MET A 415 -21.96 -19.42 4.60
CA MET A 415 -22.21 -20.54 5.50
C MET A 415 -23.70 -20.56 5.83
N SER A 416 -24.30 -21.75 5.84
CA SER A 416 -25.73 -21.87 6.15
C SER A 416 -25.98 -21.83 7.65
N LYS A 417 -26.92 -20.98 8.08
CA LYS A 417 -27.51 -21.02 9.42
C LYS A 417 -28.55 -22.14 9.48
N VAL A 418 -28.88 -22.61 10.68
CA VAL A 418 -29.98 -23.57 10.90
C VAL A 418 -31.33 -23.03 10.37
N ASP A 419 -31.49 -21.71 10.39
CA ASP A 419 -32.70 -21.00 9.95
C ASP A 419 -32.82 -20.88 8.41
N GLY A 420 -31.86 -21.42 7.65
CA GLY A 420 -31.83 -21.32 6.18
C GLY A 420 -31.24 -20.01 5.65
N GLU A 421 -31.01 -19.01 6.50
CA GLU A 421 -30.28 -17.79 6.14
C GLU A 421 -28.79 -18.08 5.85
N SER A 422 -28.24 -17.49 4.79
CA SER A 422 -26.82 -17.55 4.47
C SER A 422 -26.06 -16.43 5.18
N VAL A 423 -24.97 -16.80 5.85
CA VAL A 423 -24.19 -15.91 6.70
C VAL A 423 -22.74 -15.88 6.23
N SER A 424 -22.11 -14.71 6.30
CA SER A 424 -20.71 -14.56 5.89
C SER A 424 -19.74 -15.12 6.94
N VAL A 425 -18.62 -15.69 6.47
CA VAL A 425 -17.51 -16.11 7.34
C VAL A 425 -16.93 -14.93 8.15
N LYS A 426 -17.03 -13.70 7.61
CA LYS A 426 -16.56 -12.48 8.28
C LYS A 426 -17.41 -12.11 9.48
N GLN A 427 -18.74 -12.22 9.37
CA GLN A 427 -19.63 -12.00 10.50
C GLN A 427 -19.30 -12.96 11.66
N ILE A 428 -19.05 -14.25 11.36
CA ILE A 428 -18.64 -15.23 12.37
C ILE A 428 -17.32 -14.81 13.04
N LYS A 429 -16.33 -14.37 12.26
CA LYS A 429 -15.04 -13.88 12.77
C LYS A 429 -15.21 -12.66 13.68
N SER A 430 -16.05 -11.70 13.29
CA SER A 430 -16.38 -10.52 14.09
C SER A 430 -17.04 -10.91 15.41
N ILE A 431 -18.03 -11.82 15.39
CA ILE A 431 -18.67 -12.34 16.61
C ILE A 431 -17.67 -13.05 17.53
N ILE A 432 -16.77 -13.86 16.98
CA ILE A 432 -15.70 -14.52 17.76
C ILE A 432 -14.79 -13.45 18.40
N LYS A 433 -14.39 -12.44 17.64
CA LYS A 433 -13.53 -11.35 18.11
C LYS A 433 -14.20 -10.59 19.25
N ASP A 434 -15.45 -10.16 19.07
CA ASP A 434 -16.23 -9.46 20.10
C ASP A 434 -16.38 -10.30 21.36
N LYS A 435 -16.64 -11.60 21.21
CA LYS A 435 -16.82 -12.49 22.36
C LYS A 435 -15.52 -12.71 23.13
N ILE A 436 -14.38 -12.79 22.43
CA ILE A 436 -13.06 -12.89 23.05
C ILE A 436 -12.68 -11.56 23.72
N SER A 437 -13.02 -10.42 23.12
CA SER A 437 -12.79 -9.10 23.74
C SER A 437 -13.58 -8.89 25.04
N GLN A 438 -14.73 -9.54 25.18
CA GLN A 438 -15.57 -9.52 26.39
C GLN A 438 -15.21 -10.62 27.41
N GLU A 439 -14.15 -11.42 27.17
CA GLU A 439 -13.80 -12.53 28.06
C GLU A 439 -13.13 -12.06 29.36
N ALA A 440 -13.33 -12.81 30.44
CA ALA A 440 -12.64 -12.54 31.70
C ALA A 440 -11.17 -12.96 31.61
N SER A 441 -10.23 -12.04 31.87
CA SER A 441 -8.78 -12.26 31.78
C SER A 441 -8.25 -13.46 32.58
N ASN A 442 -8.94 -13.83 33.66
CA ASN A 442 -8.54 -14.93 34.55
C ASN A 442 -8.99 -16.31 34.03
N LEU A 443 -10.05 -16.36 33.21
CA LEU A 443 -10.63 -17.59 32.68
C LEU A 443 -11.00 -17.41 31.19
N PRO A 444 -10.00 -17.41 30.30
CA PRO A 444 -10.23 -17.23 28.87
C PRO A 444 -11.06 -18.38 28.28
N LEU A 445 -11.91 -18.05 27.31
CA LEU A 445 -12.80 -19.01 26.67
C LEU A 445 -12.03 -19.99 25.80
N ASN A 446 -12.22 -21.29 26.05
CA ASN A 446 -11.68 -22.33 25.18
C ASN A 446 -12.43 -22.36 23.84
N ASP A 447 -11.78 -22.88 22.80
CA ASP A 447 -12.38 -23.02 21.46
C ASP A 447 -13.69 -23.83 21.49
N GLN A 448 -13.84 -24.77 22.44
CA GLN A 448 -15.09 -25.50 22.64
C GLN A 448 -16.23 -24.60 23.14
N ALA A 449 -15.96 -23.70 24.10
CA ALA A 449 -16.97 -22.78 24.62
C ALA A 449 -17.43 -21.78 23.54
N LEU A 450 -16.53 -21.39 22.63
CA LEU A 450 -16.88 -20.56 21.47
C LEU A 450 -17.76 -21.33 20.47
N VAL A 451 -17.50 -22.63 20.25
CA VAL A 451 -18.37 -23.49 19.43
C VAL A 451 -19.77 -23.58 20.05
N ASP A 452 -19.86 -23.86 21.36
CA ASP A 452 -21.13 -24.00 22.04
C ASP A 452 -21.94 -22.69 21.98
N TYR A 453 -21.27 -21.54 22.14
CA TYR A 453 -21.88 -20.22 21.97
C TYR A 453 -22.41 -19.98 20.55
N LEU A 454 -21.63 -20.32 19.52
CA LEU A 454 -22.02 -20.16 18.12
C LEU A 454 -23.17 -21.10 17.73
N ASN A 455 -23.15 -22.35 18.22
CA ASN A 455 -24.24 -23.31 18.02
C ASN A 455 -25.55 -22.82 18.67
N ASN A 456 -25.48 -22.22 19.86
CA ASN A 456 -26.65 -21.63 20.52
C ASN A 456 -27.25 -20.44 19.74
N GLN A 457 -26.43 -19.74 18.95
CA GLN A 457 -26.86 -18.67 18.03
C GLN A 457 -27.35 -19.19 16.67
N GLY A 458 -27.35 -20.52 16.47
CA GLY A 458 -27.81 -21.18 15.25
C GLY A 458 -26.73 -21.35 14.17
N TYR A 459 -25.46 -21.15 14.49
CA TYR A 459 -24.33 -21.39 13.57
C TYR A 459 -23.77 -22.80 13.75
N GLN A 460 -23.94 -23.68 12.76
CA GLN A 460 -23.36 -25.03 12.81
C GLN A 460 -21.87 -25.00 12.48
N ILE A 461 -21.01 -24.98 13.50
CA ILE A 461 -19.56 -24.85 13.31
C ILE A 461 -18.80 -25.88 14.15
N ALA A 462 -17.81 -26.52 13.54
CA ALA A 462 -16.91 -27.44 14.22
C ALA A 462 -15.77 -26.72 14.94
N ARG A 463 -15.24 -27.32 16.01
CA ARG A 463 -14.09 -26.80 16.79
C ARG A 463 -12.86 -26.49 15.94
N ARG A 464 -12.54 -27.34 14.96
CA ARG A 464 -11.40 -27.11 14.04
C ARG A 464 -11.57 -25.84 13.21
N THR A 465 -12.82 -25.52 12.82
CA THR A 465 -13.14 -24.33 12.04
C THR A 465 -12.99 -23.06 12.89
N VAL A 466 -13.45 -23.08 14.14
CA VAL A 466 -13.23 -21.98 15.09
C VAL A 466 -11.74 -21.75 15.35
N ALA A 467 -10.96 -22.83 15.55
CA ALA A 467 -9.52 -22.73 15.72
C ALA A 467 -8.83 -22.12 14.48
N LYS A 468 -9.21 -22.55 13.27
CA LYS A 468 -8.71 -21.99 12.00
C LYS A 468 -9.04 -20.50 11.88
N TYR A 469 -10.28 -20.09 12.19
CA TYR A 469 -10.67 -18.68 12.14
C TYR A 469 -9.94 -17.84 13.17
N ARG A 470 -9.71 -18.37 14.38
CA ARG A 470 -8.93 -17.73 15.44
C ARG A 470 -7.48 -17.51 15.01
N GLU A 471 -6.85 -18.52 14.40
CA GLU A 471 -5.48 -18.43 13.87
C GLU A 471 -5.36 -17.40 12.74
N GLN A 472 -6.33 -17.36 11.82
CA GLN A 472 -6.36 -16.33 10.77
C GLN A 472 -6.50 -14.90 11.31
N MET A 473 -7.06 -14.73 12.52
CA MET A 473 -7.16 -13.45 13.21
C MET A 473 -5.95 -13.16 14.12
N ASN A 474 -4.92 -14.01 14.12
CA ASN A 474 -3.76 -13.94 15.01
C ASN A 474 -4.12 -13.92 16.50
N ILE A 475 -5.27 -14.48 16.88
CA ILE A 475 -5.69 -14.55 18.28
C ILE A 475 -5.07 -15.80 18.90
N PRO A 476 -4.30 -15.71 20.01
CA PRO A 476 -3.65 -16.87 20.59
C PRO A 476 -4.64 -17.80 21.32
N VAL A 477 -4.22 -19.03 21.58
CA VAL A 477 -5.01 -20.03 22.34
C VAL A 477 -5.34 -19.53 23.74
N ALA A 478 -6.47 -19.99 24.30
CA ALA A 478 -6.94 -19.59 25.62
C ALA A 478 -5.83 -19.61 26.71
N ARG A 479 -4.96 -20.64 26.70
CA ARG A 479 -3.83 -20.73 27.64
C ARG A 479 -2.91 -19.49 27.61
N LEU A 480 -2.61 -18.98 26.43
CA LEU A 480 -1.74 -17.81 26.24
C LEU A 480 -2.48 -16.49 26.51
N ARG A 481 -3.82 -16.47 26.48
CA ARG A 481 -4.64 -15.29 26.82
C ARG A 481 -4.83 -15.11 28.33
N LYS A 482 -4.63 -16.17 29.12
CA LYS A 482 -4.73 -16.10 30.58
C LYS A 482 -3.72 -15.09 31.14
N LYS A 483 -4.21 -14.17 31.98
CA LYS A 483 -3.39 -13.28 32.83
C LYS A 483 -3.51 -13.71 34.30
N LEU A 484 -2.48 -13.42 35.09
CA LEU A 484 -2.39 -13.70 36.54
C LEU A 484 -2.79 -12.49 37.38
#